data_AF-A0A7X1TSP0-F1
#
_entry.id   AF-A0A7X1TSP0-F1
#
_cell.length_a   1.000
_cell.length_b   1.000
_cell.length_c   1.000
_cell.angle_alpha   90.00
_cell.angle_beta   90.00
_cell.angle_gamma   90.00
#
_symmetry.space_group_name_H-M   'P 1'
#
loop_
_entity.id
_entity.type
_entity.pdbx_description
1 polymer ?
#
loop_
_entity_poly.entity_id
_entity_poly.type
_entity_poly.pdbx_seq_one_letter_code
_entity_poly.pdbx_strand_id
1 'polypeptide(L)'
;MRTLAALTTLTALVLAGAAEARSSAAQTPPVSGITWTLAQLQQDGRTLIPVGTERPTLRLDGRTASGSTGCNTYRGAYASRSDVLRFGPLATTRRACPAALEGQETRFLNLMRQVTGYQLSGQTLTLFAGARDRLIFRAGSAVTTPENTVSLNGGWQLAGGTALTPVAGSVPSLTLAGNRVSGSAGCNRLTGGVEVQGSRITFGPLATTRMACAPAVNAQEAAFLRFLTQPGLRASVQVQTLTLTAANGRTLIFRRAGSGPESGTFNPAALTGQTYTLAAVNGRPAATAQPVTLTFEAGRLGGSDGCNQYGAPYRLVGPTLVLTGEPVSTLRACLDQPATVDLPTFLASRPTVTVTATGLTLRARGTTLTFTRS
;
A
#
# COMPACT_ATOMS: atom_id res chain seq x y z
N MET A 1 71.75 -2.94 -52.45
CA MET A 1 72.56 -2.56 -51.27
C MET A 1 72.00 -1.27 -50.69
N ARG A 2 71.91 -1.19 -49.36
CA ARG A 2 71.60 -0.02 -48.49
C ARG A 2 70.13 0.43 -48.44
N THR A 3 69.48 0.67 -47.31
CA THR A 3 69.64 0.34 -45.86
C THR A 3 68.34 0.82 -45.18
N LEU A 4 68.06 0.28 -43.99
CA LEU A 4 66.88 0.51 -43.13
C LEU A 4 66.58 1.98 -42.77
N ALA A 5 65.32 2.27 -42.46
CA ALA A 5 64.94 2.90 -41.18
C ALA A 5 63.44 2.65 -40.87
N ALA A 6 63.19 1.99 -39.74
CA ALA A 6 61.87 1.76 -39.16
C ALA A 6 61.38 2.99 -38.39
N LEU A 7 60.08 3.29 -38.46
CA LEU A 7 59.41 4.12 -37.48
C LEU A 7 58.06 3.47 -37.12
N THR A 8 58.04 2.78 -35.98
CA THR A 8 56.85 2.22 -35.35
C THR A 8 56.17 3.30 -34.51
N THR A 9 55.01 3.80 -34.94
CA THR A 9 54.12 4.60 -34.09
C THR A 9 53.01 3.73 -33.53
N LEU A 10 53.02 3.59 -32.20
CA LEU A 10 52.06 2.86 -31.38
C LEU A 10 50.81 3.73 -31.17
N THR A 11 49.72 3.46 -31.89
CA THR A 11 48.46 4.19 -31.72
C THR A 11 47.59 3.46 -30.70
N ALA A 12 47.44 4.05 -29.51
CA ALA A 12 46.56 3.54 -28.45
C ALA A 12 45.08 3.71 -28.86
N LEU A 13 44.38 2.58 -29.03
CA LEU A 13 42.95 2.53 -29.32
C LEU A 13 42.16 2.70 -28.00
N VAL A 14 41.68 3.92 -27.74
CA VAL A 14 40.76 4.19 -26.63
C VAL A 14 39.38 3.64 -27.00
N LEU A 15 39.00 2.48 -26.45
CA LEU A 15 37.62 2.00 -26.50
C LEU A 15 36.74 2.86 -25.59
N ALA A 16 36.11 3.88 -26.18
CA ALA A 16 34.97 4.55 -25.56
C ALA A 16 33.78 3.58 -25.55
N GLY A 17 33.56 2.91 -24.41
CA GLY A 17 32.35 2.14 -24.16
C GLY A 17 31.14 3.07 -24.05
N ALA A 18 30.47 3.32 -25.17
CA ALA A 18 29.13 3.87 -25.18
C ALA A 18 28.19 2.81 -24.59
N ALA A 19 27.88 2.95 -23.30
CA ALA A 19 26.80 2.22 -22.67
C ALA A 19 25.49 2.66 -23.33
N GLU A 20 24.99 1.87 -24.29
CA GLU A 20 23.63 2.01 -24.80
C GLU A 20 22.68 1.82 -23.61
N ALA A 21 22.16 2.94 -23.12
CA ALA A 21 21.05 2.96 -22.19
C ALA A 21 19.87 2.26 -22.86
N ARG A 22 19.66 0.99 -22.54
CA ARG A 22 18.45 0.26 -22.89
C ARG A 22 17.28 0.95 -22.20
N SER A 23 16.62 1.85 -22.93
CA SER A 23 15.30 2.35 -22.59
C SER A 23 14.38 1.16 -22.39
N SER A 24 14.07 0.87 -21.13
CA SER A 24 13.03 -0.10 -20.77
C SER A 24 11.68 0.51 -21.14
N ALA A 25 11.26 0.35 -22.39
CA ALA A 25 9.89 0.62 -22.79
C ALA A 25 8.97 -0.25 -21.91
N ALA A 26 8.14 0.40 -21.10
CA ALA A 26 7.10 -0.29 -20.34
C ALA A 26 6.22 -1.06 -21.33
N GLN A 27 6.34 -2.39 -21.35
CA GLN A 27 5.57 -3.24 -22.24
C GLN A 27 4.09 -3.12 -21.90
N THR A 28 3.29 -2.65 -22.85
CA THR A 28 1.83 -2.63 -22.73
C THR A 28 1.35 -4.07 -22.50
N PRO A 29 0.62 -4.34 -21.40
CA PRO A 29 0.17 -5.68 -21.10
C PRO A 29 -0.75 -6.20 -22.22
N PRO A 30 -0.71 -7.50 -22.55
CA PRO A 30 -1.63 -8.08 -23.52
C PRO A 30 -3.08 -7.90 -23.05
N VAL A 31 -4.00 -7.67 -23.99
CA VAL A 31 -5.44 -7.54 -23.67
C VAL A 31 -6.02 -8.85 -23.10
N SER A 32 -5.42 -9.99 -23.46
CA SER A 32 -5.78 -11.34 -23.05
C SER A 32 -4.91 -11.86 -21.89
N GLY A 33 -5.44 -12.85 -21.15
CA GLY A 33 -4.74 -13.46 -20.02
C GLY A 33 -4.76 -12.64 -18.72
N ILE A 34 -5.37 -11.46 -18.75
CA ILE A 34 -5.47 -10.51 -17.63
C ILE A 34 -6.92 -10.33 -17.21
N THR A 35 -7.17 -10.19 -15.91
CA THR A 35 -8.49 -9.87 -15.38
C THR A 35 -8.60 -8.35 -15.24
N TRP A 36 -9.40 -7.74 -16.09
CA TRP A 36 -9.72 -6.33 -16.10
C TRP A 36 -10.85 -6.03 -15.12
N THR A 37 -10.68 -5.06 -14.22
CA THR A 37 -11.74 -4.62 -13.29
C THR A 37 -12.31 -3.29 -13.73
N LEU A 38 -13.64 -3.20 -13.79
CA LEU A 38 -14.34 -1.99 -14.24
C LEU A 38 -14.14 -0.85 -13.23
N ALA A 39 -13.48 0.21 -13.68
CA ALA A 39 -13.31 1.42 -12.89
C ALA A 39 -14.49 2.37 -13.10
N GLN A 40 -14.93 2.50 -14.35
CA GLN A 40 -15.94 3.45 -14.78
C GLN A 40 -16.62 2.97 -16.05
N LEU A 41 -17.90 3.33 -16.23
CA LEU A 41 -18.60 3.25 -17.51
C LEU A 41 -19.12 4.64 -17.91
N GLN A 42 -19.18 4.91 -19.20
CA GLN A 42 -19.78 6.10 -19.76
C GLN A 42 -20.86 5.71 -20.74
N GLN A 43 -22.05 6.27 -20.53
CA GLN A 43 -23.22 6.02 -21.35
C GLN A 43 -23.94 7.35 -21.61
N ASP A 44 -24.23 7.64 -22.88
CA ASP A 44 -24.89 8.88 -23.31
C ASP A 44 -24.19 10.15 -22.81
N GLY A 45 -22.85 10.09 -22.73
CA GLY A 45 -22.02 11.19 -22.19
C GLY A 45 -21.98 11.29 -20.66
N ARG A 46 -22.80 10.53 -19.91
CA ARG A 46 -22.79 10.49 -18.44
C ARG A 46 -21.77 9.48 -17.92
N THR A 47 -20.98 9.91 -16.94
CA THR A 47 -20.04 9.03 -16.23
C THR A 47 -20.73 8.34 -15.06
N LEU A 48 -20.63 7.02 -14.99
CA LEU A 48 -21.20 6.18 -13.95
C LEU A 48 -20.10 5.32 -13.32
N ILE A 49 -20.07 5.28 -11.98
CA ILE A 49 -19.11 4.49 -11.21
C ILE A 49 -19.81 3.21 -10.71
N PRO A 50 -19.25 2.02 -10.95
CA PRO A 50 -19.83 0.78 -10.45
C PRO A 50 -19.92 0.78 -8.92
N VAL A 51 -21.08 0.39 -8.40
CA VAL A 51 -21.38 0.26 -6.98
C VAL A 51 -21.36 -1.22 -6.56
N GLY A 52 -21.24 -1.47 -5.25
CA GLY A 52 -21.20 -2.80 -4.66
C GLY A 52 -19.80 -3.28 -4.25
N THR A 53 -19.78 -4.36 -3.48
CA THR A 53 -18.55 -5.00 -2.98
C THR A 53 -17.79 -5.75 -4.07
N GLU A 54 -18.52 -6.27 -5.06
CA GLU A 54 -17.95 -6.91 -6.24
C GLU A 54 -18.08 -5.97 -7.45
N ARG A 55 -16.95 -5.52 -7.98
CA ARG A 55 -16.93 -4.72 -9.22
C ARG A 55 -17.05 -5.63 -10.44
N PRO A 56 -17.70 -5.17 -11.52
CA PRO A 56 -17.71 -5.91 -12.78
C PRO A 56 -16.29 -6.17 -13.29
N THR A 57 -16.07 -7.35 -13.87
CA THR A 57 -14.77 -7.78 -14.39
C THR A 57 -14.87 -8.30 -15.81
N LEU A 58 -13.74 -8.31 -16.52
CA LEU A 58 -13.58 -8.84 -17.87
C LEU A 58 -12.26 -9.60 -17.96
N ARG A 59 -12.31 -10.84 -18.41
CA ARG A 59 -11.14 -11.64 -18.76
C ARG A 59 -11.33 -12.22 -20.16
N LEU A 60 -10.29 -12.08 -20.98
CA LEU A 60 -10.25 -12.60 -22.34
C LEU A 60 -9.23 -13.74 -22.40
N ASP A 61 -9.70 -14.96 -22.66
CA ASP A 61 -8.86 -16.16 -22.77
C ASP A 61 -9.18 -16.92 -24.05
N GLY A 62 -8.19 -17.11 -24.91
CA GLY A 62 -8.40 -17.77 -26.20
C GLY A 62 -9.47 -17.03 -27.01
N ARG A 63 -10.63 -17.67 -27.23
CA ARG A 63 -11.80 -17.08 -27.91
C ARG A 63 -12.98 -16.77 -26.97
N THR A 64 -12.78 -16.87 -25.67
CA THR A 64 -13.82 -16.72 -24.65
C THR A 64 -13.61 -15.46 -23.82
N ALA A 65 -14.66 -14.65 -23.69
CA ALA A 65 -14.78 -13.59 -22.72
C ALA A 65 -15.55 -14.09 -21.51
N SER A 66 -15.10 -13.76 -20.30
CA SER A 66 -15.77 -14.14 -19.06
C SER A 66 -15.55 -13.10 -17.97
N GLY A 67 -16.41 -13.09 -16.96
CA GLY A 67 -16.25 -12.20 -15.80
C GLY A 67 -17.48 -12.15 -14.90
N SER A 68 -17.52 -11.14 -14.05
CA SER A 68 -18.67 -10.79 -13.20
C SER A 68 -19.30 -9.48 -13.66
N THR A 69 -20.62 -9.36 -13.53
CA THR A 69 -21.38 -8.09 -13.67
C THR A 69 -21.54 -7.37 -12.33
N GLY A 70 -20.88 -7.85 -11.28
CA GLY A 70 -20.96 -7.39 -9.89
C GLY A 70 -21.94 -8.17 -9.01
N CYS A 71 -22.73 -9.07 -9.60
CA CYS A 71 -23.62 -9.98 -8.87
C CYS A 71 -23.72 -11.35 -9.57
N ASN A 72 -23.85 -11.32 -10.89
CA ASN A 72 -23.90 -12.51 -11.73
C ASN A 72 -22.58 -12.70 -12.46
N THR A 73 -22.29 -13.93 -12.84
CA THR A 73 -21.17 -14.23 -13.74
C THR A 73 -21.66 -14.29 -15.17
N TYR A 74 -20.82 -13.89 -16.12
CA TYR A 74 -21.10 -13.99 -17.55
C TYR A 74 -19.98 -14.70 -18.32
N ARG A 75 -20.34 -15.25 -19.47
CA ARG A 75 -19.43 -15.84 -20.45
C ARG A 75 -19.97 -15.65 -21.86
N GLY A 76 -19.09 -15.47 -22.84
CA GLY A 76 -19.46 -15.51 -24.25
C GLY A 76 -18.26 -15.55 -25.18
N ALA A 77 -18.50 -15.70 -26.47
CA ALA A 77 -17.44 -15.64 -27.48
C ALA A 77 -16.99 -14.19 -27.70
N TYR A 78 -15.74 -13.98 -28.07
CA TYR A 78 -15.26 -12.70 -28.57
C TYR A 78 -14.32 -12.89 -29.77
N ALA A 79 -14.19 -11.84 -30.57
CA ALA A 79 -13.23 -11.75 -31.65
C ALA A 79 -12.40 -10.47 -31.48
N SER A 80 -11.07 -10.58 -31.59
CA SER A 80 -10.16 -9.45 -31.52
C SER A 80 -9.19 -9.46 -32.70
N ARG A 81 -8.97 -8.29 -33.32
CA ARG A 81 -7.95 -8.09 -34.35
C ARG A 81 -7.45 -6.65 -34.28
N SER A 82 -6.15 -6.47 -34.08
CA SER A 82 -5.53 -5.13 -33.95
C SER A 82 -6.22 -4.31 -32.85
N ASP A 83 -6.91 -3.23 -33.20
CA ASP A 83 -7.69 -2.32 -32.34
C ASP A 83 -9.19 -2.66 -32.26
N VAL A 84 -9.64 -3.66 -33.04
CA VAL A 84 -11.03 -4.14 -33.05
C VAL A 84 -11.23 -5.20 -31.97
N LEU A 85 -12.28 -5.04 -31.18
CA LEU A 85 -12.77 -6.03 -30.22
C LEU A 85 -14.29 -6.10 -30.33
N ARG A 86 -14.85 -7.31 -30.48
CA ARG A 86 -16.29 -7.54 -30.55
C ARG A 86 -16.68 -8.74 -29.72
N PHE A 87 -17.79 -8.60 -28.99
CA PHE A 87 -18.37 -9.68 -28.20
C PHE A 87 -19.56 -10.28 -28.94
N GLY A 88 -19.64 -11.61 -28.94
CA GLY A 88 -20.86 -12.32 -29.33
C GLY A 88 -21.91 -12.29 -28.22
N PRO A 89 -22.94 -13.15 -28.31
CA PRO A 89 -23.92 -13.29 -27.23
C PRO A 89 -23.25 -13.65 -25.90
N LEU A 90 -23.58 -12.88 -24.85
CA LEU A 90 -23.10 -13.12 -23.49
C LEU A 90 -24.20 -13.83 -22.69
N ALA A 91 -23.90 -15.03 -22.20
CA ALA A 91 -24.75 -15.76 -21.28
C ALA A 91 -24.43 -15.35 -19.84
N THR A 92 -25.46 -15.16 -19.01
CA THR A 92 -25.31 -14.78 -17.60
C THR A 92 -26.02 -15.74 -16.66
N THR A 93 -25.55 -15.83 -15.42
CA THR A 93 -26.32 -16.46 -14.34
C THR A 93 -27.48 -15.55 -13.92
N ARG A 94 -28.50 -16.12 -13.28
CA ARG A 94 -29.65 -15.36 -12.72
C ARG A 94 -29.77 -15.59 -11.22
N ARG A 95 -28.87 -15.01 -10.44
CA ARG A 95 -28.94 -15.00 -8.97
C ARG A 95 -29.69 -13.76 -8.49
N ALA A 96 -30.28 -13.85 -7.30
CA ALA A 96 -30.92 -12.71 -6.66
C ALA A 96 -29.85 -11.66 -6.28
N CYS A 97 -29.98 -10.46 -6.82
CA CYS A 97 -29.03 -9.36 -6.61
C CYS A 97 -29.57 -8.35 -5.60
N PRO A 98 -28.70 -7.72 -4.78
CA PRO A 98 -29.09 -6.59 -3.95
C PRO A 98 -29.70 -5.46 -4.78
N ALA A 99 -30.71 -4.78 -4.23
CA ALA A 99 -31.37 -3.63 -4.88
C ALA A 99 -30.39 -2.51 -5.28
N ALA A 100 -29.29 -2.35 -4.53
CA ALA A 100 -28.24 -1.38 -4.86
C ALA A 100 -27.55 -1.62 -6.21
N LEU A 101 -27.65 -2.82 -6.79
CA LEU A 101 -27.06 -3.18 -8.09
C LEU A 101 -28.07 -3.11 -9.24
N GLU A 102 -29.29 -2.64 -8.97
CA GLU A 102 -30.36 -2.61 -9.96
C GLU A 102 -29.98 -1.77 -11.20
N GLY A 103 -30.10 -2.39 -12.37
CA GLY A 103 -29.75 -1.80 -13.66
C GLY A 103 -28.24 -1.66 -13.93
N GLN A 104 -27.32 -1.92 -12.99
CA GLN A 104 -25.88 -1.93 -13.27
C GLN A 104 -25.51 -3.04 -14.24
N GLU A 105 -25.99 -4.26 -13.97
CA GLU A 105 -25.76 -5.43 -14.83
C GLU A 105 -26.26 -5.18 -16.26
N THR A 106 -27.51 -4.72 -16.40
CA THR A 106 -28.12 -4.45 -17.70
C THR A 106 -27.32 -3.41 -18.50
N ARG A 107 -26.91 -2.31 -17.87
CA ARG A 107 -26.07 -1.28 -18.50
C ARG A 107 -24.73 -1.84 -18.96
N PHE A 108 -24.05 -2.58 -18.09
CA PHE A 108 -22.78 -3.22 -18.42
C PHE A 108 -22.91 -4.15 -19.65
N LEU A 109 -23.90 -5.06 -19.64
CA LEU A 109 -24.10 -6.02 -20.73
C LEU A 109 -24.53 -5.36 -22.05
N ASN A 110 -25.31 -4.27 -21.99
CA ASN A 110 -25.68 -3.49 -23.16
C ASN A 110 -24.46 -2.85 -23.81
N LEU A 111 -23.61 -2.18 -23.02
CA LEU A 111 -22.39 -1.55 -23.51
C LEU A 111 -21.40 -2.60 -24.06
N MET A 112 -21.21 -3.73 -23.37
CA MET A 112 -20.35 -4.81 -23.84
C MET A 112 -20.75 -5.34 -25.22
N ARG A 113 -22.06 -5.45 -25.52
CA ARG A 113 -22.56 -5.87 -26.83
C ARG A 113 -22.31 -4.85 -27.95
N GLN A 114 -22.11 -3.59 -27.59
CA GLN A 114 -21.87 -2.49 -28.55
C GLN A 114 -20.39 -2.22 -28.77
N VAL A 115 -19.49 -2.93 -28.08
CA VAL A 115 -18.04 -2.72 -28.24
C VAL A 115 -17.61 -3.04 -29.66
N THR A 116 -16.94 -2.09 -30.29
CA THR A 116 -16.38 -2.22 -31.64
C THR A 116 -14.87 -2.08 -31.67
N GLY A 117 -14.27 -1.47 -30.64
CA GLY A 117 -12.83 -1.26 -30.55
C GLY A 117 -12.35 -1.17 -29.11
N TYR A 118 -11.04 -1.21 -28.94
CA TYR A 118 -10.39 -1.05 -27.65
C TYR A 118 -9.07 -0.31 -27.77
N GLN A 119 -8.64 0.29 -26.66
CA GLN A 119 -7.32 0.89 -26.54
C GLN A 119 -6.71 0.50 -25.19
N LEU A 120 -5.43 0.14 -25.24
CA LEU A 120 -4.61 -0.11 -24.07
C LEU A 120 -3.66 1.08 -23.87
N SER A 121 -3.63 1.60 -22.64
CA SER A 121 -2.68 2.63 -22.22
C SER A 121 -2.19 2.31 -20.82
N GLY A 122 -0.96 1.77 -20.73
CA GLY A 122 -0.40 1.28 -19.46
C GLY A 122 -1.28 0.19 -18.85
N GLN A 123 -1.82 0.44 -17.65
CA GLN A 123 -2.72 -0.47 -16.94
C GLN A 123 -4.21 -0.18 -17.17
N THR A 124 -4.56 0.62 -18.17
CA THR A 124 -5.95 0.95 -18.50
C THR A 124 -6.35 0.29 -19.81
N LEU A 125 -7.46 -0.45 -19.78
CA LEU A 125 -8.16 -0.92 -20.96
C LEU A 125 -9.43 -0.09 -21.13
N THR A 126 -9.52 0.62 -22.25
CA THR A 126 -10.73 1.34 -22.65
C THR A 126 -11.40 0.56 -23.77
N LEU A 127 -12.67 0.20 -23.59
CA LEU A 127 -13.52 -0.38 -24.64
C LEU A 127 -14.43 0.69 -25.19
N PHE A 128 -14.48 0.84 -26.51
CA PHE A 128 -15.33 1.83 -27.19
C PHE A 128 -16.61 1.15 -27.67
N ALA A 129 -17.75 1.66 -27.21
CA ALA A 129 -19.09 1.17 -27.50
C ALA A 129 -19.86 2.20 -28.35
N GLY A 130 -19.26 2.65 -29.45
CA GLY A 130 -19.78 3.74 -30.29
C GLY A 130 -19.01 5.05 -30.09
N ALA A 131 -19.60 6.18 -30.49
CA ALA A 131 -18.90 7.47 -30.53
C ALA A 131 -18.64 8.09 -29.16
N ARG A 132 -19.51 7.86 -28.18
CA ARG A 132 -19.46 8.49 -26.85
C ARG A 132 -19.37 7.50 -25.70
N ASP A 133 -19.76 6.26 -25.92
CA ASP A 133 -19.86 5.30 -24.84
C ASP A 133 -18.58 4.49 -24.72
N ARG A 134 -18.14 4.30 -23.48
CA ARG A 134 -16.94 3.51 -23.19
C ARG A 134 -16.99 2.83 -21.85
N LEU A 135 -16.32 1.70 -21.76
CA LEU A 135 -16.01 1.04 -20.49
C LEU A 135 -14.53 1.21 -20.21
N ILE A 136 -14.19 1.70 -19.02
CA ILE A 136 -12.82 1.92 -18.59
C ILE A 136 -12.50 0.89 -17.51
N PHE A 137 -11.59 -0.01 -17.82
CA PHE A 137 -11.09 -1.02 -16.92
C PHE A 137 -9.67 -0.71 -16.49
N ARG A 138 -9.30 -1.20 -15.31
CA ARG A 138 -7.91 -1.27 -14.86
C ARG A 138 -7.45 -2.71 -14.89
N ALA A 139 -6.21 -2.94 -15.29
CA ALA A 139 -5.57 -4.25 -15.21
C ALA A 139 -5.59 -4.67 -13.74
N GLY A 140 -6.37 -5.68 -13.41
CA GLY A 140 -6.05 -6.53 -12.27
C GLY A 140 -4.83 -7.33 -12.70
N SER A 141 -3.71 -7.18 -11.98
CA SER A 141 -2.42 -7.79 -12.31
C SER A 141 -2.60 -9.17 -12.95
N ALA A 142 -1.98 -9.39 -14.11
CA ALA A 142 -2.02 -10.63 -14.85
C ALA A 142 -1.86 -11.82 -13.90
N VAL A 143 -2.95 -12.56 -13.67
CA VAL A 143 -2.89 -13.85 -12.99
C VAL A 143 -2.54 -14.87 -14.06
N THR A 144 -1.26 -14.91 -14.41
CA THR A 144 -0.61 -16.20 -14.68
C THR A 144 -0.48 -16.86 -13.31
N THR A 145 -1.22 -17.93 -13.08
CA THR A 145 -1.01 -18.80 -11.92
C THR A 145 0.41 -19.36 -12.05
N PRO A 146 1.32 -18.94 -11.16
CA PRO A 146 1.55 -19.69 -9.95
C PRO A 146 0.96 -18.93 -8.78
N GLU A 147 0.23 -19.63 -7.93
CA GLU A 147 -0.09 -19.30 -6.54
C GLU A 147 0.45 -17.94 -6.04
N ASN A 148 -0.16 -16.84 -6.48
CA ASN A 148 0.03 -15.56 -5.82
C ASN A 148 -1.00 -15.56 -4.68
N THR A 149 -0.75 -16.40 -3.69
CA THR A 149 -1.36 -16.24 -2.38
C THR A 149 -1.03 -14.81 -1.98
N VAL A 150 -2.03 -13.93 -1.99
CA VAL A 150 -1.86 -12.63 -1.34
C VAL A 150 -1.53 -12.95 0.09
N SER A 151 -0.24 -12.83 0.41
CA SER A 151 0.26 -13.34 1.66
C SER A 151 -0.39 -12.55 2.79
N LEU A 152 -1.07 -13.29 3.67
CA LEU A 152 -1.56 -12.74 4.92
C LEU A 152 -0.39 -12.29 5.80
N ASN A 153 0.85 -12.67 5.48
CA ASN A 153 2.03 -12.27 6.23
C ASN A 153 2.22 -10.74 6.22
N GLY A 154 2.50 -10.21 7.39
CA GLY A 154 2.65 -8.78 7.62
C GLY A 154 1.77 -8.28 8.76
N GLY A 155 1.94 -7.00 9.07
CA GLY A 155 1.15 -6.32 10.08
C GLY A 155 -0.20 -5.86 9.53
N TRP A 156 -1.20 -5.84 10.40
CA TRP A 156 -2.58 -5.50 10.16
C TRP A 156 -3.11 -4.72 11.37
N GLN A 157 -3.71 -3.57 11.14
CA GLN A 157 -4.32 -2.75 12.18
C GLN A 157 -5.84 -2.72 11.96
N LEU A 158 -6.61 -2.92 13.03
CA LEU A 158 -8.06 -2.95 12.95
C LEU A 158 -8.58 -1.57 12.55
N ALA A 159 -9.28 -1.50 11.43
CA ALA A 159 -9.94 -0.28 10.96
C ALA A 159 -11.42 -0.23 11.37
N GLY A 160 -12.04 -1.37 11.66
CA GLY A 160 -13.44 -1.47 12.07
C GLY A 160 -14.09 -2.77 11.62
N GLY A 161 -15.40 -2.71 11.37
CA GLY A 161 -16.20 -3.84 10.89
C GLY A 161 -17.55 -3.91 11.61
N THR A 162 -18.41 -4.85 11.20
CA THR A 162 -19.70 -5.06 11.86
C THR A 162 -19.57 -5.82 13.19
N ALA A 163 -18.41 -6.45 13.43
CA ALA A 163 -18.13 -7.15 14.68
C ALA A 163 -17.65 -6.22 15.80
N LEU A 164 -16.85 -5.20 15.46
CA LEU A 164 -16.18 -4.35 16.44
C LEU A 164 -15.74 -3.03 15.81
N THR A 165 -15.95 -1.94 16.54
CA THR A 165 -15.36 -0.62 16.25
C THR A 165 -14.24 -0.35 17.27
N PRO A 166 -13.02 0.01 16.84
CA PRO A 166 -11.92 0.28 17.75
C PRO A 166 -12.19 1.49 18.66
N VAL A 167 -11.78 1.38 19.92
CA VAL A 167 -11.66 2.48 20.87
C VAL A 167 -10.45 3.33 20.47
N ALA A 168 -10.67 4.64 20.36
CA ALA A 168 -9.62 5.59 20.01
C ALA A 168 -8.44 5.48 21.00
N GLY A 169 -7.22 5.48 20.46
CA GLY A 169 -5.99 5.34 21.27
C GLY A 169 -5.68 3.92 21.75
N SER A 170 -6.51 2.91 21.45
CA SER A 170 -6.26 1.50 21.82
C SER A 170 -6.69 0.55 20.70
N VAL A 171 -6.14 0.75 19.50
CA VAL A 171 -6.53 0.03 18.29
C VAL A 171 -5.89 -1.37 18.24
N PRO A 172 -6.66 -2.46 18.11
CA PRO A 172 -6.12 -3.80 17.95
C PRO A 172 -5.26 -3.96 16.69
N SER A 173 -4.26 -4.82 16.75
CA SER A 173 -3.39 -5.15 15.62
C SER A 173 -2.98 -6.61 15.64
N LEU A 174 -2.70 -7.15 14.45
CA LEU A 174 -2.21 -8.50 14.22
C LEU A 174 -0.98 -8.42 13.31
N THR A 175 0.00 -9.28 13.57
CA THR A 175 1.12 -9.56 12.68
C THR A 175 1.11 -11.05 12.44
N LEU A 176 0.91 -11.43 11.18
CA LEU A 176 0.92 -12.82 10.74
C LEU A 176 2.29 -13.11 10.12
N ALA A 177 2.90 -14.22 10.52
CA ALA A 177 4.19 -14.65 9.98
C ALA A 177 4.22 -16.18 9.95
N GLY A 178 3.99 -16.74 8.75
CA GLY A 178 3.87 -18.19 8.59
C GLY A 178 2.69 -18.73 9.39
N ASN A 179 2.97 -19.65 10.33
CA ASN A 179 1.97 -20.27 11.20
C ASN A 179 1.80 -19.56 12.55
N ARG A 180 2.33 -18.34 12.70
CA ARG A 180 2.30 -17.58 13.96
C ARG A 180 1.53 -16.28 13.80
N VAL A 181 0.75 -15.95 14.82
CA VAL A 181 0.15 -14.62 15.01
C VAL A 181 0.74 -13.97 16.26
N SER A 182 0.99 -12.67 16.18
CA SER A 182 1.33 -11.80 17.32
C SER A 182 0.63 -10.47 17.18
N GLY A 183 0.50 -9.67 18.24
CA GLY A 183 -0.09 -8.35 18.12
C GLY A 183 -0.61 -7.77 19.43
N SER A 184 -1.60 -6.91 19.33
CA SER A 184 -2.29 -6.27 20.45
C SER A 184 -3.80 -6.40 20.30
N ALA A 185 -4.51 -6.71 21.38
CA ALA A 185 -5.97 -6.67 21.44
C ALA A 185 -6.49 -5.27 21.85
N GLY A 186 -5.64 -4.24 21.78
CA GLY A 186 -5.89 -2.88 22.21
C GLY A 186 -4.94 -2.50 23.35
N CYS A 187 -5.10 -3.16 24.49
CA CYS A 187 -4.23 -2.99 25.66
C CYS A 187 -3.26 -4.18 25.82
N ASN A 188 -3.79 -5.40 25.92
CA ASN A 188 -2.96 -6.59 26.08
C ASN A 188 -2.30 -7.05 24.80
N ARG A 189 -1.09 -7.60 24.93
CA ARG A 189 -0.39 -8.28 23.83
C ARG A 189 -0.98 -9.66 23.66
N LEU A 190 -1.09 -10.11 22.41
CA LEU A 190 -1.56 -11.44 22.03
C LEU A 190 -0.50 -12.16 21.21
N THR A 191 -0.42 -13.48 21.38
CA THR A 191 0.38 -14.39 20.55
C THR A 191 -0.31 -15.73 20.42
N GLY A 192 -0.13 -16.43 19.31
CA GLY A 192 -0.65 -17.79 19.14
C GLY A 192 -0.33 -18.39 17.79
N GLY A 193 -0.91 -19.55 17.52
CA GLY A 193 -0.84 -20.20 16.22
C GLY A 193 -1.89 -19.66 15.26
N VAL A 194 -1.59 -19.70 13.97
CA VAL A 194 -2.56 -19.44 12.90
C VAL A 194 -2.32 -20.43 11.77
N GLU A 195 -3.40 -21.01 11.28
CA GLU A 195 -3.38 -21.86 10.10
C GLU A 195 -4.21 -21.23 8.99
N VAL A 196 -3.64 -21.20 7.80
CA VAL A 196 -4.27 -20.64 6.60
C VAL A 196 -4.37 -21.76 5.57
N GLN A 197 -5.58 -22.06 5.13
CA GLN A 197 -5.86 -23.04 4.07
C GLN A 197 -6.78 -22.40 3.04
N GLY A 198 -6.19 -21.93 1.94
CA GLY A 198 -6.90 -21.12 0.95
C GLY A 198 -7.42 -19.82 1.57
N SER A 199 -8.74 -19.61 1.55
CA SER A 199 -9.40 -18.46 2.21
C SER A 199 -9.80 -18.72 3.65
N ARG A 200 -9.66 -19.96 4.16
CA ARG A 200 -9.99 -20.28 5.56
C ARG A 200 -8.80 -19.92 6.44
N ILE A 201 -9.08 -19.17 7.51
CA ILE A 201 -8.10 -18.85 8.55
C ILE A 201 -8.60 -19.42 9.87
N THR A 202 -7.72 -20.08 10.61
CA THR A 202 -8.05 -20.64 11.92
C THR A 202 -6.98 -20.21 12.89
N PHE A 203 -7.37 -19.47 13.92
CA PHE A 203 -6.49 -19.13 15.02
C PHE A 203 -6.49 -20.27 16.03
N GLY A 204 -5.31 -20.75 16.38
CA GLY A 204 -5.14 -21.70 17.47
C GLY A 204 -5.34 -21.01 18.83
N PRO A 205 -4.97 -21.69 19.93
CA PRO A 205 -4.98 -21.08 21.25
C PRO A 205 -4.20 -19.75 21.26
N LEU A 206 -4.87 -18.67 21.67
CA LEU A 206 -4.27 -17.35 21.81
C LEU A 206 -3.91 -17.11 23.27
N ALA A 207 -2.63 -16.82 23.53
CA ALA A 207 -2.15 -16.36 24.82
C ALA A 207 -2.16 -14.83 24.87
N THR A 208 -2.61 -14.26 25.98
CA THR A 208 -2.63 -12.81 26.21
C THR A 208 -1.95 -12.44 27.53
N THR A 209 -1.41 -11.21 27.59
CA THR A 209 -1.01 -10.60 28.85
C THR A 209 -2.24 -10.22 29.69
N ARG A 210 -2.06 -9.97 30.99
CA ARG A 210 -3.15 -9.54 31.89
C ARG A 210 -2.84 -8.18 32.52
N MET A 211 -2.79 -7.14 31.70
CA MET A 211 -2.69 -5.75 32.16
C MET A 211 -4.07 -5.24 32.54
N ALA A 212 -4.13 -4.40 33.58
CA ALA A 212 -5.35 -3.69 33.95
C ALA A 212 -5.59 -2.52 32.98
N CYS A 213 -6.70 -2.55 32.26
CA CYS A 213 -7.06 -1.52 31.28
C CYS A 213 -8.44 -0.92 31.59
N ALA A 214 -8.76 0.21 30.96
CA ALA A 214 -10.07 0.83 31.10
C ALA A 214 -11.20 -0.13 30.67
N PRO A 215 -12.40 -0.08 31.29
CA PRO A 215 -13.48 -1.02 31.02
C PRO A 215 -13.85 -1.16 29.53
N ALA A 216 -13.86 -0.06 28.77
CA ALA A 216 -14.15 -0.06 27.34
C ALA A 216 -13.10 -0.83 26.52
N VAL A 217 -11.82 -0.74 26.91
CA VAL A 217 -10.72 -1.44 26.22
C VAL A 217 -10.72 -2.94 26.58
N ASN A 218 -11.07 -3.29 27.82
CA ASN A 218 -11.26 -4.69 28.21
C ASN A 218 -12.44 -5.33 27.44
N ALA A 219 -13.55 -4.61 27.29
CA ALA A 219 -14.71 -5.08 26.52
C ALA A 219 -14.35 -5.26 25.03
N GLN A 220 -13.58 -4.33 24.46
CA GLN A 220 -13.05 -4.45 23.11
C GLN A 220 -12.17 -5.70 22.97
N GLU A 221 -11.21 -5.90 23.88
CA GLU A 221 -10.31 -7.05 23.87
C GLU A 221 -11.10 -8.37 23.90
N ALA A 222 -12.06 -8.51 24.82
CA ALA A 222 -12.89 -9.70 24.92
C ALA A 222 -13.68 -9.95 23.62
N ALA A 223 -14.27 -8.90 23.03
CA ALA A 223 -14.99 -9.01 21.77
C ALA A 223 -14.07 -9.39 20.60
N PHE A 224 -12.88 -8.82 20.55
CA PHE A 224 -11.88 -9.07 19.53
C PHE A 224 -11.38 -10.53 19.58
N LEU A 225 -10.96 -10.99 20.76
CA LEU A 225 -10.49 -12.37 20.95
C LEU A 225 -11.59 -13.39 20.65
N ARG A 226 -12.82 -13.14 21.12
CA ARG A 226 -13.96 -14.00 20.83
C ARG A 226 -14.22 -14.12 19.32
N PHE A 227 -14.06 -13.03 18.56
CA PHE A 227 -14.20 -13.06 17.11
C PHE A 227 -13.10 -13.90 16.45
N LEU A 228 -11.83 -13.74 16.86
CA LEU A 228 -10.71 -14.49 16.28
C LEU A 228 -10.79 -15.99 16.55
N THR A 229 -11.39 -16.40 17.66
CA THR A 229 -11.54 -17.82 18.02
C THR A 229 -12.79 -18.48 17.44
N GLN A 230 -13.57 -17.78 16.59
CA GLN A 230 -14.76 -18.38 15.98
C GLN A 230 -14.37 -19.43 14.92
N PRO A 231 -15.08 -20.56 14.85
CA PRO A 231 -14.83 -21.54 13.80
C PRO A 231 -15.28 -21.02 12.43
N GLY A 232 -14.53 -21.39 11.40
CA GLY A 232 -14.92 -21.13 10.01
C GLY A 232 -14.70 -19.69 9.53
N LEU A 233 -13.81 -18.94 10.17
CA LEU A 233 -13.40 -17.63 9.69
C LEU A 233 -12.83 -17.72 8.27
N ARG A 234 -13.23 -16.77 7.43
CA ARG A 234 -12.70 -16.58 6.08
C ARG A 234 -11.92 -15.28 6.01
N ALA A 235 -10.70 -15.34 5.48
CA ALA A 235 -9.87 -14.19 5.19
C ALA A 235 -9.95 -13.84 3.70
N SER A 236 -10.05 -12.55 3.42
CA SER A 236 -9.92 -11.99 2.08
C SER A 236 -8.99 -10.79 2.13
N VAL A 237 -8.00 -10.75 1.25
CA VAL A 237 -7.07 -9.62 1.16
C VAL A 237 -7.28 -8.90 -0.18
N GLN A 238 -7.51 -7.59 -0.10
CA GLN A 238 -7.61 -6.70 -1.25
C GLN A 238 -6.60 -5.56 -1.07
N VAL A 239 -5.48 -5.63 -1.80
CA VAL A 239 -4.39 -4.64 -1.82
C VAL A 239 -3.78 -4.36 -0.43
N GLN A 240 -4.42 -3.53 0.37
CA GLN A 240 -4.01 -3.12 1.72
C GLN A 240 -5.07 -3.42 2.79
N THR A 241 -6.16 -4.09 2.43
CA THR A 241 -7.27 -4.38 3.34
C THR A 241 -7.37 -5.88 3.54
N LEU A 242 -7.34 -6.32 4.79
CA LEU A 242 -7.68 -7.69 5.19
C LEU A 242 -9.08 -7.66 5.80
N THR A 243 -9.99 -8.44 5.25
CA THR A 243 -11.31 -8.66 5.82
C THR A 243 -11.38 -10.08 6.38
N LEU A 244 -11.70 -10.19 7.66
CA LEU A 244 -12.07 -11.45 8.29
C LEU A 244 -13.59 -11.52 8.41
N THR A 245 -14.18 -12.60 7.90
CA THR A 245 -15.62 -12.82 7.89
C THR A 245 -15.95 -14.08 8.68
N ALA A 246 -16.79 -13.94 9.70
CA ALA A 246 -17.33 -15.06 10.47
C ALA A 246 -18.47 -15.75 9.72
N ALA A 247 -18.79 -16.99 10.12
CA ALA A 247 -19.85 -17.78 9.49
C ALA A 247 -21.25 -17.11 9.55
N ASN A 248 -21.48 -16.25 10.54
CA ASN A 248 -22.70 -15.45 10.70
C ASN A 248 -22.69 -14.14 9.88
N GLY A 249 -21.69 -13.93 9.02
CA GLY A 249 -21.56 -12.74 8.16
C GLY A 249 -20.99 -11.50 8.84
N ARG A 250 -20.69 -11.53 10.15
CA ARG A 250 -20.03 -10.40 10.82
C ARG A 250 -18.57 -10.29 10.39
N THR A 251 -18.05 -9.08 10.33
CA THR A 251 -16.72 -8.79 9.78
C THR A 251 -15.84 -7.98 10.72
N LEU A 252 -14.54 -8.26 10.64
CA LEU A 252 -13.48 -7.34 11.04
C LEU A 252 -12.70 -6.93 9.80
N ILE A 253 -12.47 -5.63 9.65
CA ILE A 253 -11.75 -5.02 8.55
C ILE A 253 -10.47 -4.44 9.11
N PHE A 254 -9.35 -4.91 8.60
CA PHE A 254 -8.01 -4.46 8.94
C PHE A 254 -7.40 -3.74 7.74
N ARG A 255 -6.52 -2.79 8.02
CA ARG A 255 -5.62 -2.21 7.03
C ARG A 255 -4.22 -2.74 7.29
N ARG A 256 -3.41 -2.90 6.25
CA ARG A 256 -2.01 -3.29 6.41
C ARG A 256 -1.33 -2.25 7.29
N ALA A 257 -0.63 -2.71 8.32
CA ALA A 257 0.23 -1.84 9.11
C ALA A 257 1.32 -1.33 8.17
N GLY A 258 1.25 -0.03 7.81
CA GLY A 258 2.00 0.56 6.71
C GLY A 258 1.16 1.27 5.65
N SER A 259 -0.18 1.29 5.74
CA SER A 259 -1.06 1.99 4.77
C SER A 259 -2.25 2.74 5.40
N GLY A 260 -2.12 3.20 6.65
CA GLY A 260 -3.02 4.23 7.20
C GLY A 260 -2.61 5.62 6.69
N PRO A 261 -3.41 6.68 6.92
CA PRO A 261 -2.93 8.07 6.76
C PRO A 261 -1.69 8.40 7.62
N GLU A 262 -1.26 7.47 8.48
CA GLU A 262 -0.02 7.51 9.27
C GLU A 262 1.12 6.69 8.66
N SER A 263 1.01 6.21 7.43
CA SER A 263 2.09 5.53 6.72
C SER A 263 2.04 5.95 5.26
N GLY A 264 2.54 7.15 4.99
CA GLY A 264 2.86 7.49 3.62
C GLY A 264 3.96 6.55 3.14
N THR A 265 3.80 6.07 1.91
CA THR A 265 4.87 5.47 1.13
C THR A 265 6.12 6.31 1.34
N PHE A 266 7.17 5.70 1.90
CA PHE A 266 8.44 6.38 2.10
C PHE A 266 8.98 6.77 0.73
N ASN A 267 8.76 8.02 0.34
CA ASN A 267 9.38 8.63 -0.82
C ASN A 267 10.55 9.47 -0.31
N PRO A 268 11.81 9.02 -0.49
CA PRO A 268 13.00 9.79 -0.11
C PRO A 268 12.99 11.22 -0.68
N ALA A 269 12.42 11.40 -1.87
CA ALA A 269 12.33 12.71 -2.52
C ALA A 269 11.32 13.65 -1.84
N ALA A 270 10.39 13.14 -1.02
CA ALA A 270 9.44 13.96 -0.27
C ALA A 270 10.04 14.58 1.00
N LEU A 271 11.25 14.15 1.41
CA LEU A 271 11.99 14.68 2.55
C LEU A 271 12.85 15.88 2.17
N THR A 272 13.46 15.84 0.98
CA THR A 272 14.47 16.82 0.54
C THR A 272 13.86 18.19 0.27
N GLY A 273 14.54 19.25 0.73
CA GLY A 273 14.16 20.65 0.54
C GLY A 273 13.07 21.14 1.48
N GLN A 274 12.79 20.39 2.56
CA GLN A 274 11.73 20.72 3.52
C GLN A 274 12.28 20.84 4.93
N THR A 275 11.70 21.78 5.68
CA THR A 275 11.94 21.97 7.12
C THR A 275 10.74 21.44 7.90
N TYR A 276 11.04 20.72 8.97
CA TYR A 276 10.06 20.08 9.85
C TYR A 276 10.25 20.60 11.27
N THR A 277 9.15 20.94 11.95
CA THR A 277 9.16 21.43 13.33
C THR A 277 8.57 20.39 14.26
N LEU A 278 9.20 20.14 15.41
CA LEU A 278 8.77 19.15 16.39
C LEU A 278 7.39 19.53 16.96
N ALA A 279 6.42 18.65 16.79
CA ALA A 279 5.05 18.84 17.26
C ALA A 279 4.74 17.99 18.51
N ALA A 280 5.26 16.76 18.58
CA ALA A 280 4.98 15.87 19.71
C ALA A 280 6.11 14.87 19.99
N VAL A 281 6.23 14.49 21.26
CA VAL A 281 7.11 13.43 21.78
C VAL A 281 6.25 12.37 22.45
N ASN A 282 6.33 11.13 21.99
CA ASN A 282 5.53 10.00 22.47
C ASN A 282 4.01 10.30 22.52
N GLY A 283 3.52 11.05 21.55
CA GLY A 283 2.11 11.44 21.43
C GLY A 283 1.68 12.61 22.33
N ARG A 284 2.60 13.18 23.14
CA ARG A 284 2.34 14.41 23.91
C ARG A 284 2.89 15.63 23.16
N PRO A 285 2.15 16.75 23.09
CA PRO A 285 2.65 17.97 22.46
C PRO A 285 4.01 18.38 23.02
N ALA A 286 4.94 18.73 22.13
CA ALA A 286 6.26 19.19 22.54
C ALA A 286 6.16 20.64 23.02
N ALA A 287 6.49 20.89 24.29
CA ALA A 287 6.61 22.23 24.84
C ALA A 287 8.08 22.66 24.77
N THR A 288 8.42 23.45 23.77
CA THR A 288 9.79 23.93 23.52
C THR A 288 9.77 25.46 23.52
N ALA A 289 10.72 26.14 24.19
CA ALA A 289 10.74 27.60 24.18
C ALA A 289 11.24 28.16 22.84
N GLN A 290 11.98 27.36 22.08
CA GLN A 290 12.41 27.65 20.73
C GLN A 290 12.08 26.47 19.82
N PRO A 291 11.75 26.70 18.54
CA PRO A 291 11.44 25.63 17.61
C PRO A 291 12.58 24.61 17.48
N VAL A 292 12.27 23.35 17.77
CA VAL A 292 13.13 22.22 17.44
C VAL A 292 12.85 21.84 16.00
N THR A 293 13.84 21.95 15.13
CA THR A 293 13.69 21.77 13.69
C THR A 293 14.56 20.65 13.14
N LEU A 294 14.13 20.09 12.02
CA LEU A 294 14.80 19.06 11.25
C LEU A 294 14.64 19.36 9.77
N THR A 295 15.74 19.44 9.04
CA THR A 295 15.78 19.79 7.61
C THR A 295 16.61 18.75 6.88
N PHE A 296 16.18 18.38 5.66
CA PHE A 296 16.89 17.45 4.79
C PHE A 296 17.26 18.13 3.47
N GLU A 297 18.55 18.19 3.15
CA GLU A 297 19.04 18.81 1.91
C GLU A 297 20.21 18.01 1.34
N ALA A 298 20.10 17.57 0.08
CA ALA A 298 21.21 17.01 -0.71
C ALA A 298 22.16 16.05 0.06
N GLY A 299 21.61 15.09 0.82
CA GLY A 299 22.39 14.10 1.59
C GLY A 299 22.94 14.62 2.93
N ARG A 300 22.55 15.81 3.36
CA ARG A 300 22.75 16.35 4.70
C ARG A 300 21.44 16.51 5.45
N LEU A 301 21.46 16.18 6.72
CA LEU A 301 20.42 16.54 7.66
C LEU A 301 20.97 17.57 8.65
N GLY A 302 20.12 18.47 9.09
CA GLY A 302 20.47 19.45 10.11
C GLY A 302 19.24 20.08 10.72
N GLY A 303 19.45 21.04 11.62
CA GLY A 303 18.37 21.76 12.26
C GLY A 303 18.79 22.38 13.57
N SER A 304 17.79 22.72 14.38
CA SER A 304 17.94 23.27 15.73
C SER A 304 17.39 22.28 16.74
N ASP A 305 18.12 22.00 17.82
CA ASP A 305 17.59 21.27 18.97
C ASP A 305 16.88 22.18 20.00
N GLY A 306 16.57 23.41 19.60
CA GLY A 306 15.98 24.46 20.44
C GLY A 306 17.03 25.38 21.08
N CYS A 307 18.32 25.04 21.00
CA CYS A 307 19.38 25.92 21.47
C CYS A 307 20.60 25.91 20.53
N ASN A 308 21.05 24.72 20.16
CA ASN A 308 22.19 24.49 19.30
C ASN A 308 21.75 24.12 17.89
N GLN A 309 22.59 24.49 16.93
CA GLN A 309 22.46 24.00 15.57
C GLN A 309 23.25 22.71 15.43
N TYR A 310 22.66 21.73 14.75
CA TYR A 310 23.28 20.44 14.50
C TYR A 310 23.25 20.07 13.02
N GLY A 311 24.15 19.19 12.61
CA GLY A 311 24.16 18.66 11.26
C GLY A 311 24.99 17.39 11.10
N ALA A 312 24.61 16.56 10.13
CA ALA A 312 25.35 15.35 9.76
C ALA A 312 25.03 14.94 8.31
N PRO A 313 25.97 14.31 7.59
CA PRO A 313 25.61 13.62 6.36
C PRO A 313 24.73 12.40 6.69
N TYR A 314 23.75 12.13 5.84
CA TYR A 314 22.83 11.02 6.03
C TYR A 314 22.60 10.25 4.73
N ARG A 315 22.14 9.01 4.90
CA ARG A 315 21.52 8.23 3.84
C ARG A 315 20.29 7.52 4.38
N LEU A 316 19.44 7.07 3.47
CA LEU A 316 18.26 6.29 3.78
C LEU A 316 18.48 4.85 3.33
N VAL A 317 18.29 3.89 4.25
CA VAL A 317 18.36 2.45 3.97
C VAL A 317 16.97 1.86 4.22
N GLY A 318 16.18 1.74 3.15
CA GLY A 318 14.73 1.52 3.29
C GLY A 318 14.10 2.69 4.07
N PRO A 319 13.23 2.44 5.07
CA PRO A 319 12.68 3.48 5.93
C PRO A 319 13.66 3.94 7.03
N THR A 320 14.88 3.41 7.10
CA THR A 320 15.81 3.70 8.19
C THR A 320 16.70 4.90 7.85
N LEU A 321 16.75 5.89 8.74
CA LEU A 321 17.70 7.00 8.66
C LEU A 321 19.05 6.56 9.22
N VAL A 322 20.10 6.73 8.43
CA VAL A 322 21.47 6.36 8.83
C VAL A 322 22.37 7.57 8.64
N LEU A 323 22.95 8.07 9.73
CA LEU A 323 24.01 9.07 9.66
C LEU A 323 25.28 8.41 9.08
N THR A 324 25.86 9.01 8.06
CA THR A 324 27.06 8.50 7.37
C THR A 324 28.34 9.17 7.83
N GLY A 325 28.24 10.08 8.81
CA GLY A 325 29.34 10.76 9.48
C GLY A 325 28.91 11.17 10.88
N GLU A 326 29.87 11.61 11.69
CA GLU A 326 29.60 12.05 13.05
C GLU A 326 28.72 13.32 13.05
N PRO A 327 27.66 13.36 13.87
CA PRO A 327 26.88 14.58 14.03
C PRO A 327 27.72 15.65 14.72
N VAL A 328 27.72 16.85 14.15
CA VAL A 328 28.31 18.03 14.76
C VAL A 328 27.20 18.89 15.36
N SER A 329 27.46 19.50 16.51
CA SER A 329 26.55 20.44 17.16
C SER A 329 27.35 21.61 17.71
N THR A 330 26.76 22.80 17.70
CA THR A 330 27.33 23.94 18.42
C THR A 330 27.24 23.71 19.93
N LEU A 331 28.07 24.41 20.70
CA LEU A 331 28.04 24.37 22.17
C LEU A 331 27.80 25.78 22.72
N ARG A 332 26.58 26.30 22.54
CA ARG A 332 26.16 27.57 23.12
C ARG A 332 25.53 27.31 24.50
N ALA A 333 25.75 28.24 25.42
CA ALA A 333 25.10 28.20 26.73
C ALA A 333 23.59 28.39 26.55
N CYS A 334 22.82 27.39 27.00
CA CYS A 334 21.36 27.41 26.98
C CYS A 334 20.86 27.74 28.39
N LEU A 335 19.86 28.63 28.50
CA LEU A 335 19.10 28.76 29.75
C LEU A 335 18.36 27.44 30.03
N ASP A 336 18.17 27.08 31.29
CA ASP A 336 17.52 25.84 31.74
C ASP A 336 16.19 25.61 30.99
N GLN A 337 16.27 24.79 29.94
CA GLN A 337 15.14 24.29 29.20
C GLN A 337 14.91 22.86 29.69
N PRO A 338 13.65 22.42 29.88
CA PRO A 338 13.39 21.00 30.02
C PRO A 338 13.79 20.34 28.69
N ALA A 339 15.00 19.79 28.64
CA ALA A 339 15.56 19.10 27.49
C ALA A 339 14.63 17.94 27.14
N THR A 340 13.68 18.19 26.23
CA THR A 340 12.60 17.23 25.99
C THR A 340 13.08 16.12 25.08
N VAL A 341 14.12 16.37 24.25
CA VAL A 341 14.75 15.38 23.37
C VAL A 341 16.19 15.79 23.03
N ASP A 342 17.18 14.94 23.33
CA ASP A 342 18.52 15.01 22.72
C ASP A 342 18.43 14.48 21.28
N LEU A 343 18.20 15.40 20.34
CA LEU A 343 17.93 15.07 18.96
C LEU A 343 19.15 14.47 18.23
N PRO A 344 20.38 14.99 18.37
CA PRO A 344 21.57 14.35 17.79
C PRO A 344 21.76 12.89 18.24
N THR A 345 21.64 12.61 19.54
CA THR A 345 21.78 11.24 20.06
C THR A 345 20.64 10.34 19.59
N PHE A 346 19.43 10.87 19.49
CA PHE A 346 18.29 10.13 18.93
C PHE A 346 18.51 9.80 17.45
N LEU A 347 18.99 10.75 16.63
CA LEU A 347 19.27 10.52 15.21
C LEU A 347 20.39 9.49 14.98
N ALA A 348 21.40 9.48 15.85
CA ALA A 348 22.46 8.46 15.84
C ALA A 348 21.94 7.03 16.13
N SER A 349 20.75 6.88 16.73
CA SER A 349 20.14 5.58 17.04
C SER A 349 19.48 4.87 15.85
N ARG A 350 19.62 5.43 14.63
CA ARG A 350 19.07 4.93 13.37
C ARG A 350 17.54 4.79 13.38
N PRO A 351 16.81 5.91 13.56
CA PRO A 351 15.36 5.86 13.61
C PRO A 351 14.74 5.43 12.29
N THR A 352 13.59 4.75 12.40
CA THR A 352 12.71 4.56 11.25
C THR A 352 11.95 5.85 10.98
N VAL A 353 11.84 6.20 9.70
CA VAL A 353 11.21 7.41 9.18
C VAL A 353 9.91 7.02 8.51
N THR A 354 8.84 7.71 8.89
CA THR A 354 7.56 7.67 8.18
C THR A 354 7.21 9.07 7.75
N VAL A 355 6.96 9.27 6.46
CA VAL A 355 6.56 10.57 5.91
C VAL A 355 5.06 10.56 5.66
N THR A 356 4.37 11.63 6.02
CA THR A 356 2.94 11.84 5.71
C THR A 356 2.78 13.10 4.85
N ALA A 357 1.56 13.37 4.38
CA ALA A 357 1.28 14.61 3.65
C ALA A 357 1.53 15.87 4.51
N THR A 358 1.43 15.75 5.84
CA THR A 358 1.46 16.86 6.79
C THR A 358 2.77 16.95 7.59
N GLY A 359 3.68 15.99 7.47
CA GLY A 359 4.89 15.97 8.27
C GLY A 359 5.68 14.66 8.20
N LEU A 360 6.42 14.36 9.26
CA LEU A 360 7.15 13.09 9.40
C LEU A 360 7.13 12.60 10.84
N THR A 361 7.29 11.29 11.01
CA THR A 361 7.45 10.62 12.30
C THR A 361 8.78 9.87 12.31
N LEU A 362 9.57 10.05 13.37
CA LEU A 362 10.77 9.27 13.64
C LEU A 362 10.54 8.33 14.82
N ARG A 363 10.98 7.07 14.73
CA ARG A 363 10.86 6.09 15.81
C ARG A 363 12.16 5.36 16.07
N ALA A 364 12.63 5.38 17.31
CA ALA A 364 13.76 4.59 17.78
C ALA A 364 13.71 4.40 19.29
N ARG A 365 14.24 3.28 19.80
CA ARG A 365 14.42 3.01 21.24
C ARG A 365 13.16 3.28 22.08
N GLY A 366 11.98 2.92 21.56
CA GLY A 366 10.69 3.17 22.23
C GLY A 366 10.22 4.63 22.26
N THR A 367 11.00 5.54 21.69
CA THR A 367 10.66 6.97 21.54
C THR A 367 10.12 7.25 20.14
N THR A 368 9.04 8.02 20.09
CA THR A 368 8.39 8.50 18.86
C THR A 368 8.44 10.02 18.83
N LEU A 369 9.05 10.59 17.80
CA LEU A 369 9.05 12.03 17.56
C LEU A 369 8.18 12.33 16.35
N THR A 370 7.21 13.23 16.51
CA THR A 370 6.32 13.67 15.44
C THR A 370 6.65 15.10 15.07
N PHE A 371 6.89 15.34 13.79
CA PHE A 371 7.18 16.66 13.25
C PHE A 371 6.14 17.04 12.21
N THR A 372 5.81 18.33 12.14
CA THR A 372 4.95 18.93 11.11
C THR A 372 5.80 19.65 10.08
N ARG A 373 5.43 19.55 8.80
CA ARG A 373 6.08 20.33 7.74
C ARG A 373 5.80 21.81 7.99
N SER A 374 6.86 22.63 8.00
CA SER A 374 6.78 24.09 8.20
C SER A 374 6.48 24.81 6.90
#